data_AF-A0A2D6PVY9-F1
#
_entry.id   AF-A0A2D6PVY9-F1
#
_cell.length_a   1.000
_cell.length_b   1.000
_cell.length_c   1.000
_cell.angle_alpha   90.00
_cell.angle_beta   90.00
_cell.angle_gamma   90.00
#
_symmetry.space_group_name_H-M   'P 1'
#
loop_
_entity.id
_entity.type
_entity.pdbx_description
1 polymer ?
#
loop_
_entity_poly.entity_id
_entity_poly.type
_entity_poly.pdbx_seq_one_letter_code
_entity_poly.pdbx_strand_id
1 'polypeptide(L)'
;MIRIILTLQLVVAGLAAQPRFEITSEFGAESAWTGPFLEQAYQVLVRKMDNRKVPPPQGIKVTIKKNAAMAGVGGYATPDRLGFESDQWPKDQYRMWICIHEMVNLFAHHYGGAGGYPSDWWANGRSPFPVYVAALVAKELGEKKTASWLETVDQEKPDQRLFWALNERYGFALFARFFKLVRGDGMDLGRIGKPWPAADERRSAWTIAYLSIAARKNLAPMFREHGIGRAPADWNARHPAHPFQEYVVSDAEVADIMAVRASLFGPRAKGRGIEILRELYRRGETWAAPAETSAAAKALGDSPIEFRMKSGFGEEGRWMKGFLESGAAALVKLLGDPAPSLPKSVPVSLRKADIGGVGGGAQAASIDMVSDCWPKERFRLWIMATELAKLFSHHVGGKIPEDWFGTKSKPFATYAAILVLKQLGHEDEASWVRKMHQTKPDHELFWDLHDTGGFALFAKTFRMMAADGLDVSALPAQVRTPYLAAYLSLAAGRDLVPAFRKRKVLVDAAMVARLMKKHAKLFEGRGASKREKARFLSGEEGR
;
A
#
# COMPACT_ATOMS: atom_id res chain seq x y z
N MET A 1 38.31 -57.72 -29.01
CA MET A 1 38.75 -56.93 -27.84
C MET A 1 38.86 -55.47 -28.29
N ILE A 2 37.79 -54.69 -28.15
CA ILE A 2 37.68 -53.30 -28.66
C ILE A 2 37.54 -52.36 -27.45
N ARG A 3 38.57 -51.53 -27.21
CA ARG A 3 38.53 -50.45 -26.21
C ARG A 3 37.72 -49.29 -26.80
N ILE A 4 36.49 -49.12 -26.35
CA ILE A 4 35.72 -47.89 -26.56
C ILE A 4 36.18 -46.90 -25.48
N ILE A 5 37.04 -45.97 -25.88
CA ILE A 5 37.35 -44.77 -25.09
C ILE A 5 36.15 -43.83 -25.28
N LEU A 6 35.20 -43.90 -24.36
CA LEU A 6 34.13 -42.92 -24.22
C LEU A 6 34.73 -41.65 -23.62
N THR A 7 35.21 -40.76 -24.49
CA THR A 7 35.52 -39.37 -24.14
C THR A 7 34.22 -38.72 -23.69
N LEU A 8 34.04 -38.62 -22.36
CA LEU A 8 33.00 -37.83 -21.73
C LEU A 8 33.26 -36.35 -22.05
N GLN A 9 32.87 -35.89 -23.23
CA GLN A 9 32.61 -34.48 -23.46
C GLN A 9 31.33 -34.13 -22.69
N LEU A 10 31.51 -33.90 -21.39
CA LEU A 10 30.59 -33.10 -20.60
C LEU A 10 30.42 -31.79 -21.35
N VAL A 11 29.28 -31.64 -22.00
CA VAL A 11 28.79 -30.37 -22.50
C VAL A 11 28.66 -29.47 -21.28
N VAL A 12 29.71 -28.68 -21.01
CA VAL A 12 29.71 -27.59 -20.03
C VAL A 12 28.90 -26.44 -20.62
N ALA A 13 27.61 -26.69 -20.88
CA ALA A 13 26.66 -25.68 -21.29
C ALA A 13 26.34 -24.83 -20.06
N GLY A 14 26.97 -23.67 -19.97
CA GLY A 14 26.61 -22.61 -19.03
C GLY A 14 27.43 -22.61 -17.75
N LEU A 15 28.76 -22.61 -17.84
CA LEU A 15 29.56 -21.97 -16.79
C LEU A 15 29.08 -20.52 -16.70
N ALA A 16 28.22 -20.23 -15.72
CA ALA A 16 27.91 -18.88 -15.33
C ALA A 16 29.24 -18.15 -15.16
N ALA A 17 29.38 -16.99 -15.80
CA ALA A 17 30.59 -16.19 -15.74
C ALA A 17 31.06 -16.13 -14.28
N GLN A 18 32.31 -16.54 -14.04
CA GLN A 18 32.84 -16.52 -12.69
C GLN A 18 32.80 -15.08 -12.17
N PRO A 19 32.38 -14.87 -10.91
CA PRO A 19 32.30 -13.54 -10.35
C PRO A 19 33.68 -12.89 -10.42
N ARG A 20 33.76 -11.73 -11.08
CA ARG A 20 34.96 -10.92 -11.01
C ARG A 20 34.92 -10.11 -9.72
N PHE A 21 35.69 -10.52 -8.73
CA PHE A 21 35.98 -9.70 -7.56
C PHE A 21 37.14 -8.75 -7.88
N GLU A 22 36.93 -7.46 -7.63
CA GLU A 22 37.98 -6.43 -7.74
C GLU A 22 38.46 -6.09 -6.33
N ILE A 23 39.54 -6.74 -5.87
CA ILE A 23 40.01 -6.63 -4.49
C ILE A 23 41.12 -5.59 -4.38
N THR A 24 40.90 -4.57 -3.55
CA THR A 24 41.91 -3.61 -3.10
C THR A 24 42.15 -3.82 -1.60
N SER A 25 43.40 -4.00 -1.20
CA SER A 25 43.75 -4.29 0.20
C SER A 25 45.00 -3.55 0.65
N GLU A 26 44.95 -2.97 1.84
CA GLU A 26 46.09 -2.32 2.52
C GLU A 26 46.95 -3.31 3.33
N PHE A 27 46.57 -4.58 3.38
CA PHE A 27 47.29 -5.63 4.13
C PHE A 27 48.26 -6.46 3.27
N GLY A 28 48.35 -6.18 1.97
CA GLY A 28 49.23 -6.90 1.05
C GLY A 28 49.01 -8.41 1.11
N ALA A 29 50.10 -9.17 1.26
CA ALA A 29 50.10 -10.64 1.24
C ALA A 29 49.25 -11.28 2.35
N GLU A 30 49.06 -10.62 3.49
CA GLU A 30 48.24 -11.13 4.59
C GLU A 30 46.78 -11.35 4.16
N SER A 31 46.30 -10.55 3.20
CA SER A 31 44.94 -10.63 2.67
C SER A 31 44.77 -11.51 1.42
N ALA A 32 45.84 -12.16 0.94
CA ALA A 32 45.83 -12.92 -0.32
C ALA A 32 44.81 -14.09 -0.32
N TRP A 33 44.46 -14.60 0.85
CA TRP A 33 43.45 -15.66 1.00
C TRP A 33 42.01 -15.19 0.73
N THR A 34 41.74 -13.88 0.83
CA THR A 34 40.38 -13.32 0.82
C THR A 34 39.68 -13.57 -0.52
N GLY A 35 40.37 -13.38 -1.63
CA GLY A 35 39.79 -13.56 -2.97
C GLY A 35 39.34 -14.99 -3.24
N PRO A 36 40.23 -15.99 -3.17
CA PRO A 36 39.85 -17.39 -3.34
C PRO A 36 38.74 -17.83 -2.38
N PHE A 37 38.74 -17.33 -1.13
CA PHE A 37 37.71 -17.64 -0.15
C PHE A 37 36.34 -17.03 -0.51
N LEU A 38 36.29 -15.75 -0.87
CA LEU A 38 35.06 -15.08 -1.30
C LEU A 38 34.48 -15.73 -2.55
N GLU A 39 35.32 -16.15 -3.49
CA GLU A 39 34.88 -16.86 -4.68
C GLU A 39 34.20 -18.19 -4.35
N GLN A 40 34.80 -19.00 -3.47
CA GLN A 40 34.18 -20.26 -3.05
C GLN A 40 32.86 -20.04 -2.29
N ALA A 41 32.83 -19.09 -1.36
CA ALA A 41 31.62 -18.74 -0.60
C ALA A 41 30.52 -18.17 -1.52
N TYR A 42 30.88 -17.39 -2.54
CA TYR A 42 29.97 -16.92 -3.58
C TYR A 42 29.31 -18.09 -4.31
N GLN A 43 30.10 -19.07 -4.75
CA GLN A 43 29.56 -20.24 -5.48
C GLN A 43 28.58 -21.04 -4.61
N VAL A 44 28.86 -21.18 -3.31
CA VAL A 44 27.93 -21.78 -2.35
C VAL A 44 26.62 -20.99 -2.31
N LEU A 45 26.68 -19.67 -2.14
CA LEU A 45 25.49 -18.82 -2.06
C LEU A 45 24.68 -18.83 -3.36
N VAL A 46 25.31 -18.83 -4.53
CA VAL A 46 24.62 -18.97 -5.82
C VAL A 46 23.84 -20.27 -5.89
N ARG A 47 24.47 -21.40 -5.52
CA ARG A 47 23.79 -22.70 -5.47
C ARG A 47 22.63 -22.69 -4.47
N LYS A 48 22.84 -22.14 -3.27
CA LYS A 48 21.81 -22.07 -2.22
C LYS A 48 20.61 -21.21 -2.62
N MET A 49 20.82 -20.10 -3.35
CA MET A 49 19.73 -19.24 -3.82
C MET A 49 18.88 -19.88 -4.93
N ASP A 50 19.44 -20.79 -5.73
CA ASP A 50 18.78 -21.58 -6.79
C ASP A 50 17.71 -20.80 -7.59
N ASN A 51 18.04 -19.57 -8.01
CA ASN A 51 17.11 -18.71 -8.73
C ASN A 51 17.64 -18.35 -10.10
N ARG A 52 17.45 -19.26 -11.07
CA ARG A 52 17.90 -19.11 -12.46
C ARG A 52 17.33 -17.89 -13.19
N LYS A 53 16.28 -17.25 -12.68
CA LYS A 53 15.67 -16.05 -13.27
C LYS A 53 16.38 -14.76 -12.86
N VAL A 54 17.21 -14.81 -11.83
CA VAL A 54 17.94 -13.65 -11.32
C VAL A 54 19.43 -13.98 -11.44
N PRO A 55 20.16 -13.37 -12.37
CA PRO A 55 21.60 -13.63 -12.47
C PRO A 55 22.26 -13.26 -11.14
N PRO A 56 23.26 -14.01 -10.68
CA PRO A 56 23.94 -13.69 -9.43
C PRO A 56 24.73 -12.37 -9.58
N PRO A 57 24.99 -11.64 -8.49
CA PRO A 57 25.65 -10.32 -8.55
C PRO A 57 27.03 -10.44 -9.20
N GLN A 58 27.39 -9.47 -10.06
CA GLN A 58 28.62 -9.47 -10.86
C GLN A 58 29.46 -8.22 -10.55
N GLY A 59 30.77 -8.30 -10.80
CA GLY A 59 31.66 -7.14 -10.69
C GLY A 59 31.76 -6.57 -9.26
N ILE A 60 31.80 -7.44 -8.26
CA ILE A 60 31.78 -7.03 -6.85
C ILE A 60 33.13 -6.41 -6.48
N LYS A 61 33.13 -5.15 -6.04
CA LYS A 61 34.34 -4.48 -5.55
C LYS A 61 34.55 -4.79 -4.08
N VAL A 62 35.77 -5.17 -3.72
CA VAL A 62 36.12 -5.51 -2.34
C VAL A 62 37.22 -4.58 -1.86
N THR A 63 36.98 -3.87 -0.76
CA THR A 63 37.98 -3.00 -0.13
C THR A 63 38.30 -3.53 1.26
N ILE A 64 39.58 -3.76 1.54
CA ILE A 64 40.07 -4.18 2.86
C ILE A 64 41.03 -3.10 3.37
N LYS A 65 40.57 -2.29 4.33
CA LYS A 65 41.35 -1.18 4.88
C LYS A 65 41.98 -1.51 6.21
N LYS A 66 43.20 -1.03 6.42
CA LYS A 66 43.90 -1.14 7.68
C LYS A 66 43.52 0.04 8.57
N ASN A 67 42.99 -0.28 9.75
CA ASN A 67 42.59 0.68 10.77
C ASN A 67 43.22 0.27 12.10
N ALA A 68 44.38 0.86 12.40
CA ALA A 68 45.15 0.55 13.60
C ALA A 68 44.43 0.91 14.91
N ALA A 69 43.38 1.75 14.86
CA ALA A 69 42.58 2.10 16.02
C ALA A 69 41.45 1.11 16.31
N MET A 70 41.19 0.15 15.41
CA MET A 70 40.09 -0.81 15.56
C MET A 70 40.60 -2.12 16.18
N ALA A 71 40.23 -2.38 17.43
CA ALA A 71 40.45 -3.68 18.06
C ALA A 71 39.38 -4.69 17.58
N GLY A 72 39.49 -5.18 16.35
CA GLY A 72 38.53 -6.13 15.78
C GLY A 72 38.37 -6.05 14.27
N VAL A 73 37.20 -6.46 13.77
CA VAL A 73 36.87 -6.39 12.35
C VAL A 73 35.47 -5.81 12.15
N GLY A 74 35.36 -4.87 11.22
CA GLY A 74 34.11 -4.30 10.73
C GLY A 74 33.85 -4.70 9.29
N GLY A 75 32.57 -4.71 8.91
CA GLY A 75 32.12 -5.04 7.56
C GLY A 75 30.93 -4.17 7.14
N TYR A 76 30.79 -3.98 5.83
CA TYR A 76 29.56 -3.49 5.22
C TYR A 76 29.38 -4.07 3.82
N ALA A 77 28.13 -4.08 3.36
CA ALA A 77 27.75 -4.45 2.01
C ALA A 77 26.89 -3.37 1.35
N THR A 78 27.15 -3.09 0.08
CA THR A 78 26.27 -2.35 -0.83
C THR A 78 25.85 -3.29 -1.96
N PRO A 79 24.97 -2.89 -2.90
CA PRO A 79 24.55 -3.75 -4.00
C PRO A 79 25.70 -4.27 -4.88
N ASP A 80 26.82 -3.56 -4.94
CA ASP A 80 27.97 -3.82 -5.80
C ASP A 80 29.32 -3.88 -5.06
N ARG A 81 29.34 -3.74 -3.73
CA ARG A 81 30.59 -3.66 -2.95
C ARG A 81 30.53 -4.40 -1.62
N LEU A 82 31.69 -4.88 -1.23
CA LEU A 82 32.00 -5.33 0.13
C LEU A 82 33.13 -4.46 0.67
N GLY A 83 33.00 -3.99 1.89
CA GLY A 83 34.07 -3.26 2.55
C GLY A 83 34.35 -3.81 3.93
N PHE A 84 35.63 -3.87 4.27
CA PHE A 84 36.12 -4.39 5.53
C PHE A 84 37.17 -3.48 6.12
N GLU A 85 37.18 -3.37 7.46
CA GLU A 85 38.18 -2.62 8.21
C GLU A 85 38.67 -3.46 9.39
N SER A 86 39.98 -3.43 9.65
CA SER A 86 40.57 -4.14 10.79
C SER A 86 41.96 -3.60 11.12
N ASP A 87 42.52 -3.93 12.28
CA ASP A 87 43.93 -3.73 12.63
C ASP A 87 44.86 -4.78 12.02
N GLN A 88 44.34 -5.98 11.77
CA GLN A 88 45.04 -7.16 11.23
C GLN A 88 44.12 -8.00 10.33
N TRP A 89 44.67 -8.75 9.38
CA TRP A 89 43.89 -9.53 8.42
C TRP A 89 44.30 -11.02 8.26
N PRO A 90 44.62 -11.76 9.34
CA PRO A 90 44.95 -13.17 9.22
C PRO A 90 43.72 -13.97 8.77
N LYS A 91 43.95 -15.14 8.15
CA LYS A 91 42.88 -16.10 7.88
C LYS A 91 42.44 -16.78 9.18
N ASP A 92 41.50 -16.15 9.88
CA ASP A 92 40.89 -16.67 11.11
C ASP A 92 39.36 -16.78 11.00
N GLN A 93 38.73 -17.34 12.02
CA GLN A 93 37.28 -17.55 12.06
C GLN A 93 36.46 -16.25 12.01
N TYR A 94 36.95 -15.15 12.57
CA TYR A 94 36.26 -13.86 12.60
C TYR A 94 36.32 -13.18 11.23
N ARG A 95 37.49 -13.15 10.57
CA ARG A 95 37.65 -12.57 9.23
C ARG A 95 36.92 -13.41 8.17
N MET A 96 36.92 -14.74 8.31
CA MET A 96 36.12 -15.61 7.45
C MET A 96 34.62 -15.38 7.64
N TRP A 97 34.17 -15.27 8.89
CA TRP A 97 32.76 -14.96 9.19
C TRP A 97 32.32 -13.65 8.57
N ILE A 98 33.03 -12.54 8.81
CA ILE A 98 32.60 -11.23 8.31
C ILE A 98 32.60 -11.18 6.78
N CYS A 99 33.55 -11.87 6.12
CA CYS A 99 33.56 -12.00 4.66
C CYS A 99 32.29 -12.69 4.14
N ILE A 100 31.89 -13.79 4.76
CA ILE A 100 30.64 -14.48 4.37
C ILE A 100 29.42 -13.64 4.76
N HIS A 101 29.41 -13.05 5.95
CA HIS A 101 28.33 -12.25 6.50
C HIS A 101 27.93 -11.11 5.56
N GLU A 102 28.90 -10.29 5.14
CA GLU A 102 28.63 -9.18 4.24
C GLU A 102 28.23 -9.65 2.84
N MET A 103 28.77 -10.78 2.38
CA MET A 103 28.30 -11.38 1.14
C MET A 103 26.86 -11.88 1.24
N VAL A 104 26.43 -12.39 2.40
CA VAL A 104 25.01 -12.74 2.64
C VAL A 104 24.14 -11.49 2.60
N ASN A 105 24.56 -10.37 3.21
CA ASN A 105 23.84 -9.10 3.12
C ASN A 105 23.67 -8.63 1.66
N LEU A 106 24.75 -8.69 0.87
CA LEU A 106 24.73 -8.37 -0.55
C LEU A 106 23.74 -9.28 -1.31
N PHE A 107 23.80 -10.59 -1.07
CA PHE A 107 22.92 -11.56 -1.73
C PHE A 107 21.45 -11.40 -1.31
N ALA A 108 21.16 -11.14 -0.04
CA ALA A 108 19.81 -10.90 0.45
C ALA A 108 19.21 -9.63 -0.18
N HIS A 109 20.01 -8.57 -0.34
CA HIS A 109 19.59 -7.38 -1.06
C HIS A 109 19.35 -7.67 -2.55
N HIS A 110 20.31 -8.32 -3.22
CA HIS A 110 20.24 -8.60 -4.66
C HIS A 110 19.07 -9.51 -5.04
N TYR A 111 18.92 -10.64 -4.34
CA TYR A 111 17.86 -11.61 -4.63
C TYR A 111 16.50 -11.19 -4.08
N GLY A 112 16.46 -10.41 -2.99
CA GLY A 112 15.22 -9.81 -2.46
C GLY A 112 14.76 -8.59 -3.25
N GLY A 113 15.65 -7.93 -4.01
CA GLY A 113 15.35 -6.73 -4.78
C GLY A 113 15.26 -5.44 -3.94
N ALA A 114 15.31 -5.56 -2.62
CA ALA A 114 15.30 -4.44 -1.68
C ALA A 114 16.05 -4.81 -0.39
N GLY A 115 16.45 -3.78 0.36
CA GLY A 115 16.95 -3.91 1.73
C GLY A 115 15.85 -3.68 2.77
N GLY A 116 16.25 -3.34 4.00
CA GLY A 116 15.31 -2.90 5.03
C GLY A 116 14.53 -4.03 5.70
N TYR A 117 15.15 -5.20 5.88
CA TYR A 117 14.62 -6.27 6.71
C TYR A 117 14.50 -5.82 8.19
N PRO A 118 13.64 -6.46 9.01
CA PRO A 118 13.44 -6.11 10.41
C PRO A 118 14.76 -5.99 11.17
N SER A 119 15.03 -4.78 11.65
CA SER A 119 16.28 -4.50 12.34
C SER A 119 16.27 -5.01 13.77
N ASP A 120 15.25 -5.68 14.27
CA ASP A 120 15.18 -6.23 15.63
C ASP A 120 15.48 -7.72 15.71
N TRP A 121 15.18 -8.48 14.66
CA TRP A 121 15.43 -9.93 14.63
C TRP A 121 16.06 -10.45 13.34
N TRP A 122 16.22 -9.65 12.29
CA TRP A 122 16.92 -10.07 11.06
C TRP A 122 18.32 -9.48 10.97
N ALA A 123 18.42 -8.15 11.11
CA ALA A 123 19.64 -7.35 10.91
C ALA A 123 19.87 -6.40 12.10
N ASN A 124 19.85 -6.91 13.33
CA ASN A 124 19.78 -6.09 14.54
C ASN A 124 21.09 -5.53 15.07
N GLY A 125 22.16 -5.55 14.27
CA GLY A 125 23.53 -5.30 14.70
C GLY A 125 24.26 -6.58 15.12
N ARG A 126 23.54 -7.63 15.57
CA ARG A 126 24.06 -9.02 15.65
C ARG A 126 23.85 -9.76 14.34
N SER A 127 22.85 -9.33 13.56
CA SER A 127 22.54 -9.86 12.22
C SER A 127 22.39 -11.39 12.21
N PRO A 128 21.39 -11.91 12.95
CA PRO A 128 21.21 -13.35 13.13
C PRO A 128 21.00 -14.13 11.82
N PHE A 129 20.29 -13.56 10.83
CA PHE A 129 20.15 -14.22 9.53
C PHE A 129 21.51 -14.39 8.83
N PRO A 130 22.33 -13.34 8.62
CA PRO A 130 23.69 -13.50 8.10
C PRO A 130 24.58 -14.46 8.88
N VAL A 131 24.53 -14.47 10.22
CA VAL A 131 25.31 -15.40 11.05
C VAL A 131 24.91 -16.85 10.76
N TYR A 132 23.61 -17.16 10.76
CA TYR A 132 23.09 -18.50 10.43
C TYR A 132 23.54 -18.94 9.02
N VAL A 133 23.40 -18.08 8.02
CA VAL A 133 23.81 -18.43 6.65
C VAL A 133 25.33 -18.60 6.55
N ALA A 134 26.10 -17.78 7.27
CA ALA A 134 27.55 -17.91 7.33
C ALA A 134 27.99 -19.26 7.91
N ALA A 135 27.30 -19.77 8.94
CA ALA A 135 27.54 -21.11 9.48
C ALA A 135 27.34 -22.19 8.40
N LEU A 136 26.23 -22.11 7.64
CA LEU A 136 25.94 -23.06 6.56
C LEU A 136 26.97 -23.02 5.42
N VAL A 137 27.43 -21.82 5.05
CA VAL A 137 28.45 -21.65 4.01
C VAL A 137 29.79 -22.18 4.49
N ALA A 138 30.24 -21.80 5.69
CA ALA A 138 31.50 -22.28 6.26
C ALA A 138 31.54 -23.82 6.35
N LYS A 139 30.42 -24.43 6.72
CA LYS A 139 30.27 -25.90 6.76
C LYS A 139 30.44 -26.54 5.39
N GLU A 140 29.85 -25.96 4.34
CA GLU A 140 29.95 -26.46 2.96
C GLU A 140 31.35 -26.27 2.36
N LEU A 141 32.09 -25.26 2.83
CA LEU A 141 33.50 -25.02 2.47
C LEU A 141 34.49 -25.90 3.25
N GLY A 142 34.02 -26.70 4.21
CA GLY A 142 34.89 -27.52 5.05
C GLY A 142 35.60 -26.75 6.18
N GLU A 143 35.24 -25.49 6.42
CA GLU A 143 35.79 -24.65 7.49
C GLU A 143 35.15 -24.99 8.85
N LYS A 144 35.37 -26.22 9.32
CA LYS A 144 34.68 -26.84 10.48
C LYS A 144 34.75 -26.00 11.76
N LYS A 145 35.91 -25.41 12.04
CA LYS A 145 36.12 -24.57 13.25
C LYS A 145 35.23 -23.32 13.21
N THR A 146 35.21 -22.63 12.07
CA THR A 146 34.36 -21.45 11.85
C THR A 146 32.88 -21.81 11.89
N ALA A 147 32.49 -22.91 11.24
CA ALA A 147 31.11 -23.38 11.25
C ALA A 147 30.62 -23.71 12.68
N SER A 148 31.39 -24.48 13.44
CA SER A 148 31.03 -24.85 14.82
C SER A 148 30.97 -23.63 15.75
N TRP A 149 31.90 -22.68 15.61
CA TRP A 149 31.82 -21.42 16.35
C TRP A 149 30.54 -20.65 16.02
N LEU A 150 30.19 -20.52 14.74
CA LEU A 150 28.97 -19.82 14.31
C LEU A 150 27.66 -20.55 14.68
N GLU A 151 27.67 -21.88 14.78
CA GLU A 151 26.52 -22.66 15.26
C GLU A 151 26.27 -22.43 16.77
N THR A 152 27.29 -22.06 17.55
CA THR A 152 27.21 -21.87 19.00
C THR A 152 27.16 -20.41 19.45
N VAL A 153 27.64 -19.48 18.63
CA VAL A 153 27.59 -18.04 18.94
C VAL A 153 26.14 -17.60 19.00
N ASP A 154 25.76 -16.91 20.08
CA ASP A 154 24.40 -16.41 20.29
C ASP A 154 23.29 -17.50 20.25
N GLN A 155 23.61 -18.79 20.44
CA GLN A 155 22.61 -19.88 20.40
C GLN A 155 21.50 -19.72 21.46
N GLU A 156 21.79 -18.99 22.54
CA GLU A 156 20.83 -18.66 23.59
C GLU A 156 19.90 -17.51 23.19
N LYS A 157 20.17 -16.82 22.08
CA LYS A 157 19.34 -15.72 21.59
C LYS A 157 18.12 -16.25 20.82
N PRO A 158 16.90 -15.77 21.09
CA PRO A 158 15.69 -16.29 20.45
C PRO A 158 15.66 -16.12 18.92
N ASP A 159 16.20 -15.01 18.41
CA ASP A 159 16.29 -14.72 16.98
C ASP A 159 17.23 -15.68 16.24
N GLN A 160 18.34 -16.10 16.87
CA GLN A 160 19.20 -17.14 16.29
C GLN A 160 18.52 -18.51 16.25
N ARG A 161 17.89 -18.93 17.37
CA ARG A 161 17.16 -20.20 17.42
C ARG A 161 16.06 -20.29 16.35
N LEU A 162 15.40 -19.16 16.08
CA LEU A 162 14.38 -19.09 15.04
C LEU A 162 14.91 -19.47 13.66
N PHE A 163 16.06 -18.95 13.22
CA PHE A 163 16.60 -19.26 11.89
C PHE A 163 17.03 -20.73 11.78
N TRP A 164 17.59 -21.29 12.84
CA TRP A 164 17.90 -22.72 12.89
C TRP A 164 16.63 -23.58 12.86
N ALA A 165 15.58 -23.23 13.62
CA ALA A 165 14.30 -23.93 13.59
C ALA A 165 13.61 -23.84 12.22
N LEU A 166 13.70 -22.69 11.54
CA LEU A 166 13.21 -22.53 10.17
C LEU A 166 13.99 -23.41 9.19
N ASN A 167 15.31 -23.48 9.32
CA ASN A 167 16.16 -24.32 8.48
C ASN A 167 15.91 -25.81 8.71
N GLU A 168 15.81 -26.26 9.97
CA GLU A 168 15.52 -27.65 10.29
C GLU A 168 14.19 -28.10 9.67
N ARG A 169 13.17 -27.23 9.73
CA ARG A 169 11.82 -27.55 9.24
C ARG A 169 11.65 -27.44 7.73
N TYR A 170 12.28 -26.45 7.10
CA TYR A 170 12.00 -26.11 5.69
C TYR A 170 13.25 -26.05 4.78
N GLY A 171 14.44 -26.16 5.37
CA GLY A 171 15.73 -25.98 4.70
C GLY A 171 15.98 -24.56 4.20
N PHE A 172 17.19 -24.33 3.67
CA PHE A 172 17.53 -23.05 3.04
C PHE A 172 16.61 -22.67 1.87
N ALA A 173 15.98 -23.67 1.23
CA ALA A 173 15.02 -23.46 0.15
C ALA A 173 13.84 -22.55 0.55
N LEU A 174 13.51 -22.46 1.84
CA LEU A 174 12.56 -21.46 2.36
C LEU A 174 12.99 -20.04 2.01
N PHE A 175 14.23 -19.68 2.36
CA PHE A 175 14.75 -18.32 2.18
C PHE A 175 14.94 -18.00 0.69
N ALA A 176 15.38 -18.96 -0.12
CA ALA A 176 15.44 -18.80 -1.58
C ALA A 176 14.05 -18.48 -2.19
N ARG A 177 12.99 -19.20 -1.76
CA ARG A 177 11.61 -18.90 -2.18
C ARG A 177 11.13 -17.54 -1.66
N PHE A 178 11.45 -17.20 -0.41
CA PHE A 178 11.15 -15.91 0.20
C PHE A 178 11.73 -14.75 -0.63
N PHE A 179 13.03 -14.74 -0.90
CA PHE A 179 13.66 -13.68 -1.69
C PHE A 179 13.07 -13.58 -3.11
N LYS A 180 12.79 -14.73 -3.74
CA LYS A 180 12.13 -14.77 -5.05
C LYS A 180 10.73 -14.13 -5.03
N LEU A 181 9.96 -14.33 -3.95
CA LEU A 181 8.65 -13.70 -3.78
C LEU A 181 8.79 -12.19 -3.60
N VAL A 182 9.63 -11.76 -2.65
CA VAL A 182 9.86 -10.33 -2.36
C VAL A 182 10.27 -9.59 -3.64
N ARG A 183 11.23 -10.13 -4.39
CA ARG A 183 11.68 -9.53 -5.66
C ARG A 183 10.63 -9.63 -6.76
N GLY A 184 9.97 -10.77 -6.89
CA GLY A 184 8.96 -10.99 -7.92
C GLY A 184 7.77 -10.05 -7.80
N ASP A 185 7.41 -9.68 -6.57
CA ASP A 185 6.33 -8.75 -6.28
C ASP A 185 6.79 -7.28 -6.27
N GLY A 186 8.11 -7.04 -6.30
CA GLY A 186 8.71 -5.70 -6.25
C GLY A 186 8.57 -5.04 -4.87
N MET A 187 8.58 -5.83 -3.80
CA MET A 187 8.44 -5.32 -2.44
C MET A 187 9.67 -4.51 -2.00
N ASP A 188 9.41 -3.37 -1.35
CA ASP A 188 10.45 -2.58 -0.69
C ASP A 188 10.19 -2.55 0.82
N LEU A 189 10.76 -3.53 1.55
CA LEU A 189 10.59 -3.66 2.99
C LEU A 189 11.17 -2.45 3.77
N GLY A 190 12.14 -1.74 3.18
CA GLY A 190 12.69 -0.51 3.75
C GLY A 190 11.71 0.66 3.78
N ARG A 191 10.68 0.64 2.92
CA ARG A 191 9.60 1.65 2.90
C ARG A 191 8.42 1.30 3.80
N ILE A 192 8.40 0.10 4.37
CA ILE A 192 7.32 -0.34 5.26
C ILE A 192 7.66 0.09 6.68
N GLY A 193 6.71 0.78 7.32
CA GLY A 193 6.78 1.17 8.73
C GLY A 193 7.67 2.38 9.01
N LYS A 194 8.28 2.41 10.20
CA LYS A 194 9.20 3.46 10.66
C LYS A 194 10.50 3.46 9.82
N PRO A 195 11.21 4.60 9.66
CA PRO A 195 12.52 4.62 9.00
C PRO A 195 13.47 3.57 9.57
N TRP A 196 14.16 2.85 8.70
CA TRP A 196 15.16 1.86 9.10
C TRP A 196 16.44 2.56 9.58
N PRO A 197 17.12 2.08 10.64
CA PRO A 197 16.78 0.93 11.48
C PRO A 197 15.75 1.28 12.57
N ALA A 198 14.72 0.45 12.72
CA ALA A 198 13.75 0.53 13.81
C ALA A 198 13.07 -0.83 14.03
N ALA A 199 12.84 -1.19 15.30
CA ALA A 199 11.90 -2.22 15.67
C ALA A 199 10.50 -1.79 15.20
N ASP A 200 9.94 -2.52 14.24
CA ASP A 200 8.72 -2.13 13.54
C ASP A 200 7.82 -3.35 13.31
N GLU A 201 6.68 -3.34 14.01
CA GLU A 201 5.66 -4.38 13.96
C GLU A 201 5.23 -4.68 12.53
N ARG A 202 4.98 -3.63 11.75
CA ARG A 202 4.47 -3.75 10.38
C ARG A 202 5.52 -4.42 9.48
N ARG A 203 6.75 -3.94 9.47
CA ARG A 203 7.84 -4.55 8.68
C ARG A 203 8.04 -6.02 9.07
N SER A 204 7.94 -6.34 10.36
CA SER A 204 7.98 -7.71 10.84
C SER A 204 6.82 -8.54 10.32
N ALA A 205 5.57 -8.08 10.44
CA ALA A 205 4.39 -8.77 9.92
C ALA A 205 4.51 -9.06 8.41
N TRP A 206 5.00 -8.10 7.63
CA TRP A 206 5.22 -8.28 6.19
C TRP A 206 6.33 -9.30 5.88
N THR A 207 7.45 -9.22 6.58
CA THR A 207 8.55 -10.19 6.41
C THR A 207 8.09 -11.60 6.77
N ILE A 208 7.34 -11.74 7.87
CA ILE A 208 6.78 -13.00 8.35
C ILE A 208 5.73 -13.53 7.37
N ALA A 209 4.88 -12.67 6.79
CA ALA A 209 3.91 -13.07 5.78
C ALA A 209 4.57 -13.63 4.53
N TYR A 210 5.64 -12.99 4.03
CA TYR A 210 6.39 -13.49 2.89
C TYR A 210 7.10 -14.82 3.17
N LEU A 211 7.67 -14.99 4.37
CA LEU A 211 8.20 -16.29 4.81
C LEU A 211 7.08 -17.33 4.91
N SER A 212 5.89 -16.93 5.38
CA SER A 212 4.71 -17.79 5.48
C SER A 212 4.19 -18.24 4.12
N ILE A 213 4.21 -17.36 3.11
CA ILE A 213 3.88 -17.71 1.71
C ILE A 213 4.93 -18.67 1.16
N ALA A 214 6.21 -18.43 1.41
CA ALA A 214 7.30 -19.32 1.01
C ALA A 214 7.20 -20.71 1.67
N ALA A 215 6.72 -20.77 2.91
CA ALA A 215 6.47 -22.00 3.66
C ALA A 215 5.11 -22.65 3.36
N ARG A 216 4.20 -21.93 2.67
CA ARG A 216 2.78 -22.29 2.50
C ARG A 216 2.05 -22.56 3.83
N LYS A 217 2.43 -21.82 4.87
CA LYS A 217 1.88 -21.95 6.23
C LYS A 217 2.07 -20.63 6.98
N ASN A 218 1.07 -20.20 7.74
CA ASN A 218 1.22 -19.05 8.63
C ASN A 218 2.26 -19.35 9.72
N LEU A 219 3.37 -18.60 9.72
CA LEU A 219 4.49 -18.77 10.64
C LEU A 219 4.40 -17.87 11.88
N ALA A 220 3.39 -16.99 11.99
CA ALA A 220 3.21 -16.12 13.16
C ALA A 220 3.33 -16.85 14.51
N PRO A 221 2.77 -18.06 14.71
CA PRO A 221 2.94 -18.79 15.97
C PRO A 221 4.40 -19.12 16.30
N MET A 222 5.17 -19.57 15.30
CA MET A 222 6.58 -19.92 15.46
C MET A 222 7.42 -18.69 15.79
N PHE A 223 7.12 -17.55 15.18
CA PHE A 223 7.81 -16.28 15.48
C PHE A 223 7.53 -15.81 16.91
N ARG A 224 6.28 -15.92 17.39
CA ARG A 224 5.95 -15.62 18.80
C ARG A 224 6.63 -16.56 19.79
N GLU A 225 6.68 -17.86 19.48
CA GLU A 225 7.37 -18.86 20.30
C GLU A 225 8.85 -18.52 20.49
N HIS A 226 9.47 -17.93 19.47
CA HIS A 226 10.84 -17.44 19.50
C HIS A 226 10.97 -15.99 19.95
N GLY A 227 9.96 -15.43 20.64
CA GLY A 227 10.04 -14.12 21.27
C GLY A 227 10.17 -12.93 20.32
N ILE A 228 9.85 -13.09 19.03
CA ILE A 228 9.86 -11.97 18.09
C ILE A 228 8.79 -10.95 18.49
N GLY A 229 9.17 -9.67 18.49
CA GLY A 229 8.36 -8.57 19.03
C GLY A 229 8.71 -8.14 20.46
N ARG A 230 9.65 -8.83 21.11
CA ARG A 230 10.21 -8.45 22.42
C ARG A 230 11.56 -7.78 22.28
N ALA A 231 11.89 -6.89 23.21
CA ALA A 231 13.15 -6.17 23.19
C ALA A 231 14.35 -7.13 23.38
N PRO A 232 15.32 -7.18 22.44
CA PRO A 232 16.60 -7.85 22.71
C PRO A 232 17.30 -7.19 23.90
N ALA A 233 17.93 -8.00 24.77
CA ALA A 233 18.60 -7.50 25.98
C ALA A 233 19.67 -6.42 25.71
N ASP A 234 20.29 -6.47 24.53
CA ASP A 234 21.34 -5.57 24.07
C ASP A 234 20.82 -4.46 23.13
N TRP A 235 19.50 -4.31 22.97
CA TRP A 235 18.93 -3.37 22.01
C TRP A 235 19.33 -1.91 22.28
N ASN A 236 19.10 -1.43 23.50
CA ASN A 236 19.35 -0.03 23.86
C ASN A 236 20.85 0.33 23.77
N ALA A 237 21.73 -0.64 24.02
CA ALA A 237 23.18 -0.45 23.87
C ALA A 237 23.59 -0.28 22.40
N ARG A 238 22.95 -1.03 21.49
CA ARG A 238 23.24 -0.98 20.04
C ARG A 238 22.55 0.17 19.32
N HIS A 239 21.34 0.50 19.75
CA HIS A 239 20.46 1.47 19.08
C HIS A 239 19.94 2.53 20.06
N PRO A 240 20.84 3.32 20.70
CA PRO A 240 20.44 4.28 21.73
C PRO A 240 19.47 5.37 21.22
N ALA A 241 19.51 5.66 19.91
CA ALA A 241 18.62 6.63 19.27
C ALA A 241 17.23 6.06 18.89
N HIS A 242 17.02 4.75 19.02
CA HIS A 242 15.82 4.07 18.55
C HIS A 242 15.25 3.20 19.68
N PRO A 243 14.44 3.74 20.61
CA PRO A 243 13.88 2.95 21.70
C PRO A 243 13.06 1.78 21.15
N PHE A 244 13.20 0.61 21.78
CA PHE A 244 12.40 -0.56 21.40
C PHE A 244 10.95 -0.34 21.79
N GLN A 245 10.03 -0.59 20.86
CA GLN A 245 8.62 -0.68 21.16
C GLN A 245 8.22 -2.14 20.98
N GLU A 246 7.81 -2.80 22.07
CA GLU A 246 7.32 -4.17 21.99
C GLU A 246 6.03 -4.23 21.17
N TYR A 247 5.86 -5.34 20.45
CA TYR A 247 4.72 -5.60 19.59
C TYR A 247 4.38 -7.08 19.58
N VAL A 248 3.17 -7.41 19.13
CA VAL A 248 2.69 -8.79 19.05
C VAL A 248 2.64 -9.22 17.60
N VAL A 249 3.31 -10.33 17.26
CA VAL A 249 3.14 -10.93 15.94
C VAL A 249 1.72 -11.53 15.84
N SER A 250 0.85 -10.86 15.08
CA SER A 250 -0.56 -11.23 14.91
C SER A 250 -0.76 -12.30 13.84
N ASP A 251 -1.45 -13.40 14.17
CA ASP A 251 -1.83 -14.43 13.20
C ASP A 251 -2.75 -13.86 12.12
N ALA A 252 -3.71 -13.03 12.54
CA ALA A 252 -4.72 -12.44 11.67
C ALA A 252 -4.06 -11.48 10.67
N GLU A 253 -3.18 -10.60 11.13
CA GLU A 253 -2.49 -9.65 10.25
C GLU A 253 -1.62 -10.36 9.22
N VAL A 254 -0.85 -11.37 9.66
CA VAL A 254 -0.04 -12.18 8.75
C VAL A 254 -0.92 -12.89 7.72
N ALA A 255 -2.04 -13.49 8.14
CA ALA A 255 -2.98 -14.15 7.24
C ALA A 255 -3.62 -13.17 6.24
N ASP A 256 -3.97 -11.96 6.67
CA ASP A 256 -4.54 -10.91 5.83
C ASP A 256 -3.54 -10.47 4.75
N ILE A 257 -2.27 -10.22 5.12
CA ILE A 257 -1.21 -9.88 4.15
C ILE A 257 -1.04 -11.00 3.12
N MET A 258 -1.10 -12.26 3.55
CA MET A 258 -1.04 -13.43 2.66
C MET A 258 -2.23 -13.48 1.70
N ALA A 259 -3.45 -13.24 2.20
CA ALA A 259 -4.68 -13.27 1.42
C ALA A 259 -4.73 -12.13 0.38
N VAL A 260 -4.35 -10.91 0.78
CA VAL A 260 -4.25 -9.76 -0.13
C VAL A 260 -3.19 -10.00 -1.19
N ARG A 261 -2.03 -10.58 -0.84
CA ARG A 261 -1.05 -10.96 -1.86
C ARG A 261 -1.63 -11.92 -2.89
N ALA A 262 -2.36 -12.94 -2.43
CA ALA A 262 -2.92 -13.96 -3.30
C ALA A 262 -3.91 -13.36 -4.31
N SER A 263 -4.70 -12.34 -3.92
CA SER A 263 -5.59 -11.63 -4.84
C SER A 263 -4.83 -10.71 -5.80
N LEU A 264 -3.78 -10.02 -5.34
CA LEU A 264 -3.05 -9.03 -6.15
C LEU A 264 -2.00 -9.63 -7.09
N PHE A 265 -1.37 -10.73 -6.72
CA PHE A 265 -0.25 -11.34 -7.47
C PHE A 265 -0.56 -12.77 -7.95
N GLY A 266 -1.77 -13.25 -7.72
CA GLY A 266 -2.23 -14.55 -8.21
C GLY A 266 -2.43 -14.58 -9.73
N PRO A 267 -2.54 -15.77 -10.36
CA PRO A 267 -2.71 -15.91 -11.82
C PRO A 267 -3.95 -15.21 -12.39
N ARG A 268 -4.95 -14.92 -11.55
CA ARG A 268 -6.21 -14.25 -11.93
C ARG A 268 -6.13 -12.72 -11.84
N ALA A 269 -5.06 -12.19 -11.26
CA ALA A 269 -4.87 -10.77 -11.02
C ALA A 269 -4.62 -9.98 -12.33
N LYS A 270 -5.68 -9.40 -12.91
CA LYS A 270 -5.65 -8.66 -14.19
C LYS A 270 -6.35 -7.29 -14.09
N GLY A 271 -6.05 -6.39 -15.03
CA GLY A 271 -6.73 -5.09 -15.16
C GLY A 271 -5.88 -3.89 -14.67
N ARG A 272 -6.18 -2.68 -15.15
CA ARG A 272 -5.38 -1.47 -14.82
C ARG A 272 -5.50 -1.05 -13.35
N GLY A 273 -6.63 -1.33 -12.70
CA GLY A 273 -6.84 -1.00 -11.29
C GLY A 273 -5.92 -1.79 -10.34
N ILE A 274 -5.52 -3.00 -10.74
CA ILE A 274 -4.70 -3.88 -9.90
C ILE A 274 -3.28 -3.36 -9.72
N GLU A 275 -2.73 -2.63 -10.68
CA GLU A 275 -1.34 -2.14 -10.58
C GLU A 275 -1.22 -1.03 -9.54
N ILE A 276 -2.25 -0.19 -9.38
CA ILE A 276 -2.33 0.78 -8.29
C ILE A 276 -2.37 0.04 -6.95
N LEU A 277 -3.17 -1.01 -6.84
CA LEU A 277 -3.26 -1.81 -5.61
C LEU A 277 -1.95 -2.55 -5.30
N ARG A 278 -1.27 -3.10 -6.31
CA ARG A 278 0.07 -3.69 -6.17
C ARG A 278 1.09 -2.66 -5.70
N GLU A 279 1.06 -1.46 -6.24
CA GLU A 279 1.98 -0.40 -5.82
C GLU A 279 1.75 0.02 -4.36
N LEU A 280 0.49 0.12 -3.93
CA LEU A 280 0.16 0.34 -2.52
C LEU A 280 0.64 -0.82 -1.65
N TYR A 281 0.40 -2.06 -2.10
CA TYR A 281 0.87 -3.27 -1.42
C TYR A 281 2.40 -3.29 -1.29
N ARG A 282 3.15 -2.92 -2.33
CA ARG A 282 4.63 -2.85 -2.31
C ARG A 282 5.20 -1.89 -1.27
N ARG A 283 4.46 -0.83 -0.96
CA ARG A 283 4.82 0.16 0.08
C ARG A 283 4.36 -0.26 1.47
N GLY A 284 3.80 -1.46 1.58
CA GLY A 284 3.16 -1.93 2.80
C GLY A 284 1.85 -1.20 3.09
N GLU A 285 1.32 -0.35 2.20
CA GLU A 285 0.20 0.58 2.42
C GLU A 285 -1.19 -0.09 2.33
N THR A 286 -1.29 -1.42 2.30
CA THR A 286 -2.57 -2.15 2.33
C THR A 286 -2.86 -2.68 3.73
N TRP A 287 -4.03 -2.32 4.25
CA TRP A 287 -4.40 -2.43 5.67
C TRP A 287 -5.65 -3.30 5.84
N ALA A 288 -5.68 -4.07 6.94
CA ALA A 288 -6.93 -4.47 7.55
C ALA A 288 -7.71 -3.21 7.94
N ALA A 289 -8.93 -3.04 7.43
CA ALA A 289 -9.82 -2.07 8.05
C ALA A 289 -10.06 -2.49 9.51
N PRO A 290 -10.10 -1.56 10.48
CA PRO A 290 -10.46 -1.91 11.86
C PRO A 290 -11.75 -2.73 11.85
N ALA A 291 -11.73 -3.88 12.54
CA ALA A 291 -12.78 -4.90 12.46
C ALA A 291 -14.16 -4.38 12.87
N GLU A 292 -14.23 -3.28 13.63
CA GLU A 292 -15.47 -2.77 14.18
C GLU A 292 -15.95 -1.51 13.44
N THR A 293 -17.26 -1.44 13.19
CA THR A 293 -17.95 -0.15 13.02
C THR A 293 -17.68 0.68 14.27
N SER A 294 -16.94 1.77 14.11
CA SER A 294 -16.49 2.62 15.21
C SER A 294 -17.68 3.09 16.07
N ALA A 295 -17.41 3.46 17.33
CA ALA A 295 -18.42 4.13 18.17
C ALA A 295 -19.05 5.36 17.48
N ALA A 296 -18.34 5.99 16.54
CA ALA A 296 -18.85 7.10 15.74
C ALA A 296 -20.02 6.66 14.84
N ALA A 297 -20.00 5.46 14.26
CA ALA A 297 -21.10 4.93 13.47
C ALA A 297 -22.38 4.75 14.31
N LYS A 298 -22.26 4.29 15.57
CA LYS A 298 -23.39 4.16 16.49
C LYS A 298 -24.00 5.52 16.88
N ALA A 299 -23.19 6.57 16.94
CA ALA A 299 -23.64 7.91 17.30
C ALA A 299 -24.41 8.65 16.18
N LEU A 300 -24.46 8.10 14.96
CA LEU A 300 -25.15 8.73 13.82
C LEU A 300 -26.66 8.45 13.79
N GLY A 301 -27.15 7.54 14.64
CA GLY A 301 -28.56 7.12 14.67
C GLY A 301 -28.92 6.12 13.57
N ASP A 302 -30.21 5.80 13.47
CA ASP A 302 -30.72 4.86 12.48
C ASP A 302 -30.60 5.41 11.07
N SER A 303 -30.31 4.52 10.11
CA SER A 303 -30.23 4.91 8.71
C SER A 303 -31.61 5.31 8.18
N PRO A 304 -31.72 6.41 7.43
CA PRO A 304 -32.97 6.79 6.78
C PRO A 304 -33.29 5.95 5.53
N ILE A 305 -32.36 5.08 5.12
CA ILE A 305 -32.48 4.22 3.94
C ILE A 305 -32.23 2.77 4.35
N GLU A 306 -33.17 1.89 4.01
CA GLU A 306 -32.95 0.44 4.10
C GLU A 306 -32.18 -0.06 2.86
N PHE A 307 -30.98 -0.63 3.04
CA PHE A 307 -30.23 -1.24 1.93
C PHE A 307 -30.56 -2.74 1.79
N ARG A 308 -31.27 -3.08 0.72
CA ARG A 308 -31.70 -4.46 0.41
C ARG A 308 -30.61 -5.17 -0.40
N MET A 309 -29.72 -5.86 0.30
CA MET A 309 -28.53 -6.50 -0.27
C MET A 309 -28.85 -7.83 -0.95
N LYS A 310 -28.41 -8.00 -2.21
CA LYS A 310 -28.28 -9.28 -2.90
C LYS A 310 -26.80 -9.52 -3.19
N SER A 311 -26.17 -10.46 -2.48
CA SER A 311 -24.72 -10.70 -2.55
C SER A 311 -24.37 -12.08 -3.09
N GLY A 312 -23.48 -12.12 -4.09
CA GLY A 312 -22.83 -13.35 -4.54
C GLY A 312 -21.63 -13.80 -3.69
N PHE A 313 -21.36 -13.16 -2.55
CA PHE A 313 -20.13 -13.33 -1.75
C PHE A 313 -20.35 -13.90 -0.34
N GLY A 314 -21.58 -14.31 0.00
CA GLY A 314 -21.88 -14.90 1.31
C GLY A 314 -21.46 -14.00 2.48
N GLU A 315 -20.69 -14.55 3.42
CA GLU A 315 -20.27 -13.87 4.65
C GLU A 315 -19.37 -12.65 4.42
N GLU A 316 -18.55 -12.64 3.35
CA GLU A 316 -17.61 -11.55 3.04
C GLU A 316 -18.32 -10.21 2.84
N GLY A 317 -19.57 -10.21 2.38
CA GLY A 317 -20.34 -9.01 2.12
C GLY A 317 -21.09 -8.44 3.34
N ARG A 318 -21.08 -9.12 4.50
CA ARG A 318 -21.95 -8.76 5.64
C ARG A 318 -21.68 -7.37 6.18
N TRP A 319 -20.42 -6.95 6.21
CA TRP A 319 -20.01 -5.65 6.74
C TRP A 319 -20.55 -4.47 5.90
N MET A 320 -20.86 -4.68 4.62
CA MET A 320 -21.24 -3.60 3.72
C MET A 320 -22.58 -2.98 4.04
N LYS A 321 -23.55 -3.79 4.47
CA LYS A 321 -24.87 -3.29 4.82
C LYS A 321 -24.74 -2.23 5.92
N GLY A 322 -24.08 -2.59 7.01
CA GLY A 322 -23.82 -1.66 8.12
C GLY A 322 -23.04 -0.41 7.69
N PHE A 323 -22.03 -0.57 6.82
CA PHE A 323 -21.31 0.60 6.29
C PHE A 323 -22.19 1.53 5.46
N LEU A 324 -23.02 0.99 4.54
CA LEU A 324 -23.91 1.80 3.70
C LEU A 324 -24.96 2.51 4.56
N GLU A 325 -25.52 1.81 5.55
CA GLU A 325 -26.50 2.36 6.49
C GLU A 325 -25.91 3.51 7.31
N SER A 326 -24.75 3.31 7.94
CA SER A 326 -24.07 4.36 8.70
C SER A 326 -23.59 5.50 7.81
N GLY A 327 -23.11 5.20 6.60
CA GLY A 327 -22.70 6.21 5.63
C GLY A 327 -23.88 7.08 5.17
N ALA A 328 -25.08 6.50 5.04
CA ALA A 328 -26.28 7.24 4.65
C ALA A 328 -26.73 8.17 5.79
N ALA A 329 -26.66 7.70 7.03
CA ALA A 329 -26.88 8.55 8.21
C ALA A 329 -25.86 9.71 8.28
N ALA A 330 -24.58 9.43 8.01
CA ALA A 330 -23.54 10.46 7.93
C ALA A 330 -23.85 11.52 6.86
N LEU A 331 -24.29 11.12 5.66
CA LEU A 331 -24.64 12.05 4.58
C LEU A 331 -25.87 12.89 4.92
N VAL A 332 -26.92 12.31 5.52
CA VAL A 332 -28.08 13.09 5.96
C VAL A 332 -27.68 14.12 7.01
N LYS A 333 -26.85 13.73 7.98
CA LYS A 333 -26.31 14.66 8.97
C LYS A 333 -25.52 15.79 8.33
N LEU A 334 -24.72 15.51 7.30
CA LEU A 334 -23.98 16.52 6.55
C LEU A 334 -24.92 17.48 5.80
N LEU A 335 -26.01 16.97 5.23
CA LEU A 335 -26.98 17.75 4.46
C LEU A 335 -27.86 18.67 5.31
N GLY A 336 -28.10 18.31 6.57
CA GLY A 336 -28.94 19.09 7.49
C GLY A 336 -30.44 19.08 7.14
N ASP A 337 -31.20 19.93 7.83
CA ASP A 337 -32.68 20.02 7.77
C ASP A 337 -33.16 21.12 6.78
N PRO A 338 -34.25 20.89 6.01
CA PRO A 338 -34.94 19.60 5.82
C PRO A 338 -34.12 18.64 4.96
N ALA A 339 -34.13 17.39 5.38
CA ALA A 339 -33.51 16.32 4.64
C ALA A 339 -34.19 16.20 3.26
N PRO A 340 -33.41 15.98 2.19
CA PRO A 340 -33.95 15.70 0.87
C PRO A 340 -34.89 14.48 0.91
N SER A 341 -35.81 14.39 -0.04
CA SER A 341 -36.64 13.19 -0.18
C SER A 341 -35.77 12.01 -0.62
N LEU A 342 -35.32 11.23 0.36
CA LEU A 342 -34.54 10.02 0.13
C LEU A 342 -35.46 8.81 -0.10
N PRO A 343 -35.01 7.82 -0.89
CA PRO A 343 -35.74 6.58 -1.04
C PRO A 343 -35.77 5.84 0.31
N LYS A 344 -36.93 5.32 0.71
CA LYS A 344 -37.05 4.52 1.94
C LYS A 344 -36.21 3.24 1.89
N SER A 345 -36.00 2.69 0.70
CA SER A 345 -35.15 1.51 0.50
C SER A 345 -34.41 1.56 -0.84
N VAL A 346 -33.20 1.01 -0.87
CA VAL A 346 -32.36 0.92 -2.06
C VAL A 346 -31.86 -0.51 -2.25
N PRO A 347 -32.21 -1.20 -3.36
CA PRO A 347 -31.58 -2.47 -3.72
C PRO A 347 -30.09 -2.30 -4.00
N VAL A 348 -29.29 -3.22 -3.46
CA VAL A 348 -27.84 -3.29 -3.70
C VAL A 348 -27.48 -4.66 -4.24
N SER A 349 -26.91 -4.71 -5.45
CA SER A 349 -26.41 -5.97 -6.02
C SER A 349 -24.89 -6.04 -5.93
N LEU A 350 -24.38 -7.05 -5.23
CA LEU A 350 -22.95 -7.40 -5.25
C LEU A 350 -22.75 -8.62 -6.13
N ARG A 351 -22.15 -8.42 -7.31
CA ARG A 351 -21.90 -9.48 -8.27
C ARG A 351 -20.43 -9.89 -8.24
N LYS A 352 -20.19 -11.20 -8.20
CA LYS A 352 -18.85 -11.76 -8.38
C LYS A 352 -18.47 -11.67 -9.84
N ALA A 353 -17.38 -10.97 -10.14
CA ALA A 353 -16.87 -10.79 -11.49
C ALA A 353 -15.34 -10.87 -11.46
N ASP A 354 -14.75 -11.57 -12.42
CA ASP A 354 -13.29 -11.75 -12.53
C ASP A 354 -12.63 -10.51 -13.16
N ILE A 355 -12.69 -9.39 -12.45
CA ILE A 355 -12.25 -8.08 -12.94
C ILE A 355 -10.96 -7.57 -12.26
N GLY A 356 -10.40 -8.32 -11.31
CA GLY A 356 -9.16 -7.97 -10.59
C GLY A 356 -9.22 -6.62 -9.86
N GLY A 357 -10.39 -6.25 -9.35
CA GLY A 357 -10.63 -4.96 -8.73
C GLY A 357 -12.08 -4.81 -8.28
N VAL A 358 -12.50 -3.56 -8.05
CA VAL A 358 -13.88 -3.23 -7.72
C VAL A 358 -14.41 -2.18 -8.69
N GLY A 359 -15.61 -2.43 -9.21
CA GLY A 359 -16.40 -1.49 -9.98
C GLY A 359 -17.71 -1.21 -9.24
N GLY A 360 -18.19 0.02 -9.34
CA GLY A 360 -19.44 0.45 -8.74
C GLY A 360 -20.20 1.40 -9.66
N GLY A 361 -21.52 1.26 -9.65
CA GLY A 361 -22.46 2.14 -10.33
C GLY A 361 -23.71 2.32 -9.48
N ALA A 362 -23.77 3.43 -8.75
CA ALA A 362 -25.02 3.92 -8.20
C ALA A 362 -25.89 4.51 -9.31
N GLN A 363 -27.17 4.16 -9.27
CA GLN A 363 -28.25 4.79 -10.03
C GLN A 363 -29.19 5.48 -9.04
N ALA A 364 -30.19 6.21 -9.56
CA ALA A 364 -31.20 6.89 -8.74
C ALA A 364 -32.05 5.95 -7.86
N ALA A 365 -32.02 4.63 -8.08
CA ALA A 365 -32.82 3.68 -7.29
C ALA A 365 -32.08 2.39 -6.94
N SER A 366 -30.77 2.29 -7.21
CA SER A 366 -30.01 1.07 -6.95
C SER A 366 -28.52 1.36 -6.80
N ILE A 367 -27.80 0.43 -6.18
CA ILE A 367 -26.33 0.40 -6.23
C ILE A 367 -25.89 -0.96 -6.74
N ASP A 368 -25.20 -0.97 -7.88
CA ASP A 368 -24.60 -2.18 -8.42
C ASP A 368 -23.08 -2.14 -8.23
N MET A 369 -22.54 -3.18 -7.59
CA MET A 369 -21.09 -3.33 -7.42
C MET A 369 -20.63 -4.69 -7.94
N VAL A 370 -19.42 -4.70 -8.51
CA VAL A 370 -18.76 -5.88 -9.06
C VAL A 370 -17.37 -5.99 -8.47
N SER A 371 -16.98 -7.19 -8.03
CA SER A 371 -15.61 -7.46 -7.59
C SER A 371 -15.27 -8.95 -7.69
N ASP A 372 -13.99 -9.28 -7.59
CA ASP A 372 -13.51 -10.67 -7.49
C ASP A 372 -13.56 -11.20 -6.05
N CYS A 373 -13.39 -10.30 -5.07
CA CYS A 373 -13.55 -10.54 -3.63
C CYS A 373 -14.07 -9.30 -2.90
N TRP A 374 -14.46 -9.41 -1.63
CA TRP A 374 -14.85 -8.23 -0.83
C TRP A 374 -14.28 -8.19 0.61
N PRO A 375 -12.94 -8.19 0.76
CA PRO A 375 -12.34 -7.89 2.05
C PRO A 375 -12.71 -6.46 2.48
N LYS A 376 -12.87 -6.25 3.79
CA LYS A 376 -13.03 -4.91 4.38
C LYS A 376 -11.66 -4.21 4.32
N GLU A 377 -11.42 -3.46 3.25
CA GLU A 377 -10.19 -2.71 3.01
C GLU A 377 -10.45 -1.27 2.54
N ARG A 378 -9.42 -0.42 2.66
CA ARG A 378 -9.48 1.02 2.38
C ARG A 378 -10.08 1.39 1.02
N PHE A 379 -9.65 0.69 -0.04
CA PHE A 379 -10.11 0.97 -1.40
C PHE A 379 -11.61 0.69 -1.55
N ARG A 380 -12.10 -0.41 -0.96
CA ARG A 380 -13.52 -0.78 -0.99
C ARG A 380 -14.38 0.14 -0.12
N LEU A 381 -13.87 0.59 1.03
CA LEU A 381 -14.52 1.63 1.85
C LEU A 381 -14.68 2.94 1.05
N TRP A 382 -13.63 3.37 0.34
CA TRP A 382 -13.69 4.54 -0.52
C TRP A 382 -14.71 4.38 -1.65
N ILE A 383 -14.69 3.26 -2.37
CA ILE A 383 -15.62 3.02 -3.48
C ILE A 383 -17.06 2.98 -2.98
N MET A 384 -17.34 2.32 -1.86
CA MET A 384 -18.68 2.29 -1.26
C MET A 384 -19.15 3.68 -0.82
N ALA A 385 -18.30 4.46 -0.14
CA ALA A 385 -18.63 5.83 0.24
C ALA A 385 -18.86 6.72 -0.99
N THR A 386 -18.12 6.49 -2.08
CA THR A 386 -18.28 7.21 -3.35
C THR A 386 -19.59 6.87 -4.04
N GLU A 387 -19.93 5.59 -4.16
CA GLU A 387 -21.20 5.16 -4.77
C GLU A 387 -22.40 5.61 -3.92
N LEU A 388 -22.26 5.63 -2.60
CA LEU A 388 -23.27 6.20 -1.71
C LEU A 388 -23.44 7.70 -1.90
N ALA A 389 -22.34 8.46 -2.01
CA ALA A 389 -22.40 9.90 -2.30
C ALA A 389 -23.09 10.20 -3.66
N LYS A 390 -22.86 9.34 -4.67
CA LYS A 390 -23.56 9.45 -5.96
C LYS A 390 -25.05 9.16 -5.84
N LEU A 391 -25.45 8.10 -5.14
CA LEU A 391 -26.85 7.81 -4.88
C LEU A 391 -27.53 9.06 -4.30
N PHE A 392 -26.93 9.68 -3.29
CA PHE A 392 -27.45 10.92 -2.71
C PHE A 392 -27.51 12.05 -3.75
N SER A 393 -26.49 12.23 -4.59
CA SER A 393 -26.53 13.27 -5.62
C SER A 393 -27.73 13.18 -6.56
N HIS A 394 -28.27 11.97 -6.81
CA HIS A 394 -29.50 11.78 -7.60
C HIS A 394 -30.77 12.27 -6.89
N HIS A 395 -30.80 12.26 -5.56
CA HIS A 395 -31.98 12.62 -4.75
C HIS A 395 -31.93 14.03 -4.19
N VAL A 396 -30.73 14.57 -4.02
CA VAL A 396 -30.52 15.84 -3.32
C VAL A 396 -30.46 17.01 -4.29
N GLY A 397 -29.88 16.83 -5.48
CA GLY A 397 -29.76 17.89 -6.48
C GLY A 397 -30.52 17.57 -7.75
N GLY A 398 -31.10 18.60 -8.38
CA GLY A 398 -31.66 18.50 -9.72
C GLY A 398 -30.60 17.95 -10.67
N LYS A 399 -30.73 16.66 -11.01
CA LYS A 399 -29.93 15.87 -11.97
C LYS A 399 -28.63 16.58 -12.38
N ILE A 400 -27.66 16.57 -11.47
CA ILE A 400 -26.41 17.31 -11.62
C ILE A 400 -25.58 16.64 -12.74
N PRO A 401 -24.77 17.37 -13.52
CA PRO A 401 -23.99 16.80 -14.60
C PRO A 401 -23.09 15.65 -14.17
N GLU A 402 -23.11 14.58 -14.95
CA GLU A 402 -22.06 13.56 -14.89
C GLU A 402 -20.67 14.17 -15.10
N ASP A 403 -20.51 15.37 -15.64
CA ASP A 403 -19.18 15.94 -15.85
C ASP A 403 -18.49 16.28 -14.51
N TRP A 404 -19.29 16.68 -13.52
CA TRP A 404 -18.90 17.05 -12.16
C TRP A 404 -18.97 15.87 -11.17
N PHE A 405 -19.78 14.86 -11.49
CA PHE A 405 -20.06 13.70 -10.61
C PHE A 405 -19.64 12.33 -11.20
N GLY A 406 -19.42 12.25 -12.51
CA GLY A 406 -19.40 11.04 -13.34
C GLY A 406 -18.26 10.94 -14.38
N THR A 407 -17.35 11.91 -14.50
CA THR A 407 -16.09 11.65 -15.22
C THR A 407 -15.18 10.73 -14.40
N LYS A 408 -14.16 10.16 -15.06
CA LYS A 408 -13.17 9.22 -14.47
C LYS A 408 -12.58 9.68 -13.12
N SER A 409 -12.63 10.97 -12.77
CA SER A 409 -12.13 11.53 -11.50
C SER A 409 -13.17 11.65 -10.36
N LYS A 410 -14.48 11.61 -10.65
CA LYS A 410 -15.60 11.70 -9.68
C LYS A 410 -15.34 12.71 -8.53
N PRO A 411 -15.03 13.99 -8.80
CA PRO A 411 -14.41 14.89 -7.81
C PRO A 411 -15.32 15.19 -6.61
N PHE A 412 -16.61 15.50 -6.82
CA PHE A 412 -17.54 15.73 -5.71
C PHE A 412 -17.81 14.46 -4.91
N ALA A 413 -18.13 13.35 -5.60
CA ALA A 413 -18.45 12.10 -4.91
C ALA A 413 -17.26 11.59 -4.08
N THR A 414 -16.03 11.79 -4.56
CA THR A 414 -14.81 11.51 -3.81
C THR A 414 -14.67 12.45 -2.60
N TYR A 415 -14.90 13.75 -2.77
CA TYR A 415 -14.90 14.72 -1.68
C TYR A 415 -15.93 14.36 -0.59
N ALA A 416 -17.16 14.06 -0.97
CA ALA A 416 -18.22 13.65 -0.05
C ALA A 416 -17.89 12.30 0.60
N ALA A 417 -17.31 11.36 -0.14
CA ALA A 417 -16.83 10.09 0.41
C ALA A 417 -15.78 10.30 1.50
N ILE A 418 -14.85 11.24 1.33
CA ILE A 418 -13.86 11.59 2.38
C ILE A 418 -14.59 12.05 3.65
N LEU A 419 -15.59 12.93 3.53
CA LEU A 419 -16.35 13.41 4.70
C LEU A 419 -17.15 12.30 5.38
N VAL A 420 -17.73 11.39 4.60
CA VAL A 420 -18.42 10.20 5.14
C VAL A 420 -17.44 9.32 5.91
N LEU A 421 -16.28 9.03 5.33
CA LEU A 421 -15.25 8.23 5.99
C LEU A 421 -14.81 8.86 7.32
N LYS A 422 -14.58 10.18 7.35
CA LYS A 422 -14.29 10.90 8.61
C LYS A 422 -15.37 10.71 9.66
N GLN A 423 -16.64 10.89 9.28
CA GLN A 423 -17.75 10.71 10.23
C GLN A 423 -17.95 9.29 10.73
N LEU A 424 -17.48 8.31 9.97
CA LEU A 424 -17.46 6.91 10.38
C LEU A 424 -16.21 6.53 11.18
N GLY A 425 -15.33 7.48 11.49
CA GLY A 425 -14.07 7.23 12.22
C GLY A 425 -12.97 6.59 11.36
N HIS A 426 -13.07 6.72 10.04
CA HIS A 426 -12.08 6.24 9.06
C HIS A 426 -11.16 7.39 8.61
N GLU A 427 -10.52 8.07 9.56
CA GLU A 427 -9.67 9.25 9.31
C GLU A 427 -8.44 8.93 8.45
N ASP A 428 -7.86 7.75 8.62
CA ASP A 428 -6.73 7.30 7.82
C ASP A 428 -7.14 7.07 6.35
N GLU A 429 -8.27 6.39 6.12
CA GLU A 429 -8.82 6.18 4.79
C GLU A 429 -9.19 7.51 4.14
N ALA A 430 -9.84 8.41 4.88
CA ALA A 430 -10.18 9.75 4.44
C ALA A 430 -8.94 10.55 3.99
N SER A 431 -7.88 10.51 4.81
CA SER A 431 -6.60 11.18 4.52
C SER A 431 -5.89 10.58 3.31
N TRP A 432 -5.91 9.26 3.17
CA TRP A 432 -5.37 8.56 2.01
C TRP A 432 -6.10 8.92 0.72
N VAL A 433 -7.44 8.90 0.71
CA VAL A 433 -8.23 9.31 -0.46
C VAL A 433 -7.95 10.78 -0.83
N ARG A 434 -7.86 11.67 0.16
CA ARG A 434 -7.50 13.08 -0.07
C ARG A 434 -6.13 13.19 -0.75
N LYS A 435 -5.11 12.52 -0.24
CA LYS A 435 -3.75 12.55 -0.80
C LYS A 435 -3.70 12.03 -2.25
N MET A 436 -4.49 11.01 -2.58
CA MET A 436 -4.59 10.48 -3.95
C MET A 436 -5.19 11.50 -4.95
N HIS A 437 -6.01 12.43 -4.48
CA HIS A 437 -6.76 13.37 -5.32
C HIS A 437 -6.32 14.84 -5.18
N GLN A 438 -5.43 15.17 -4.24
CA GLN A 438 -5.00 16.56 -3.95
C GLN A 438 -4.33 17.28 -5.14
N THR A 439 -3.85 16.55 -6.14
CA THR A 439 -3.26 17.14 -7.35
C THR A 439 -4.30 17.46 -8.43
N LYS A 440 -5.55 17.03 -8.24
CA LYS A 440 -6.64 17.23 -9.20
C LYS A 440 -7.34 18.56 -8.91
N PRO A 441 -7.31 19.54 -9.83
CA PRO A 441 -7.82 20.88 -9.53
C PRO A 441 -9.33 20.93 -9.24
N ASP A 442 -10.12 20.06 -9.87
CA ASP A 442 -11.55 19.88 -9.65
C ASP A 442 -11.87 19.36 -8.24
N HIS A 443 -11.06 18.44 -7.70
CA HIS A 443 -11.19 17.95 -6.33
C HIS A 443 -10.86 19.05 -5.30
N GLU A 444 -9.78 19.77 -5.55
CA GLU A 444 -9.34 20.87 -4.68
C GLU A 444 -10.30 22.07 -4.67
N LEU A 445 -11.04 22.30 -5.76
CA LEU A 445 -12.11 23.29 -5.80
C LEU A 445 -13.19 22.99 -4.74
N PHE A 446 -13.56 21.71 -4.54
CA PHE A 446 -14.56 21.36 -3.53
C PHE A 446 -14.08 21.61 -2.10
N TRP A 447 -12.78 21.47 -1.84
CA TRP A 447 -12.20 21.88 -0.55
C TRP A 447 -12.21 23.40 -0.38
N ASP A 448 -11.83 24.18 -1.40
CA ASP A 448 -11.92 25.65 -1.34
C ASP A 448 -13.38 26.13 -1.10
N LEU A 449 -14.36 25.45 -1.70
CA LEU A 449 -15.78 25.71 -1.50
C LEU A 449 -16.25 25.28 -0.11
N HIS A 450 -15.75 24.16 0.42
CA HIS A 450 -16.01 23.73 1.79
C HIS A 450 -15.45 24.74 2.81
N ASP A 451 -14.24 25.26 2.60
CA ASP A 451 -13.65 26.27 3.48
C ASP A 451 -14.46 27.58 3.47
N THR A 452 -15.23 27.82 2.41
CA THR A 452 -16.12 28.98 2.29
C THR A 452 -17.41 28.86 3.11
N GLY A 453 -18.04 27.69 3.14
CA GLY A 453 -19.40 27.55 3.68
C GLY A 453 -19.75 26.17 4.23
N GLY A 454 -18.74 25.36 4.51
CA GLY A 454 -18.86 23.97 4.93
C GLY A 454 -19.62 23.12 3.93
N PHE A 455 -20.15 21.99 4.41
CA PHE A 455 -21.04 21.16 3.59
C PHE A 455 -22.43 21.80 3.37
N ALA A 456 -22.82 22.70 4.28
CA ALA A 456 -24.09 23.42 4.22
C ALA A 456 -24.24 24.26 2.94
N LEU A 457 -23.13 24.77 2.39
CA LEU A 457 -23.12 25.45 1.09
C LEU A 457 -23.67 24.54 -0.03
N PHE A 458 -23.19 23.30 -0.11
CA PHE A 458 -23.65 22.34 -1.11
C PHE A 458 -25.11 21.95 -0.86
N ALA A 459 -25.49 21.69 0.39
CA ALA A 459 -26.87 21.37 0.74
C ALA A 459 -27.84 22.51 0.34
N LYS A 460 -27.47 23.77 0.58
CA LYS A 460 -28.24 24.94 0.15
C LYS A 460 -28.32 25.02 -1.38
N THR A 461 -27.19 24.86 -2.06
CA THR A 461 -27.10 24.85 -3.53
C THR A 461 -28.06 23.82 -4.13
N PHE A 462 -28.03 22.58 -3.63
CA PHE A 462 -28.87 21.51 -4.13
C PHE A 462 -30.36 21.78 -3.90
N ARG A 463 -30.74 22.32 -2.74
CA ARG A 463 -32.12 22.74 -2.46
C ARG A 463 -32.61 23.81 -3.43
N MET A 464 -31.75 24.79 -3.75
CA MET A 464 -32.08 25.83 -4.72
C MET A 464 -32.29 25.26 -6.13
N MET A 465 -31.42 24.36 -6.57
CA MET A 465 -31.56 23.69 -7.87
C MET A 465 -32.82 22.83 -7.95
N ALA A 466 -33.14 22.09 -6.88
CA ALA A 466 -34.34 21.27 -6.79
C ALA A 466 -35.62 22.13 -6.80
N ALA A 467 -35.64 23.24 -6.06
CA ALA A 467 -36.77 24.18 -6.05
C ALA A 467 -37.02 24.82 -7.44
N ASP A 468 -35.95 25.03 -8.21
CA ASP A 468 -36.04 25.55 -9.58
C ASP A 468 -36.42 24.47 -10.61
N GLY A 469 -36.50 23.19 -10.22
CA GLY A 469 -36.80 22.07 -11.11
C GLY A 469 -35.75 21.89 -12.22
N LEU A 470 -34.55 22.41 -12.03
CA LEU A 470 -33.51 22.44 -13.06
C LEU A 470 -32.83 21.08 -13.20
N ASP A 471 -32.93 20.50 -14.39
CA ASP A 471 -32.14 19.33 -14.81
C ASP A 471 -30.85 19.80 -15.48
N VAL A 472 -29.79 20.03 -14.69
CA VAL A 472 -28.52 20.52 -15.24
C VAL A 472 -27.88 19.49 -16.17
N SER A 473 -28.13 18.19 -15.97
CA SER A 473 -27.64 17.12 -16.85
C SER A 473 -28.25 17.19 -18.25
N ALA A 474 -29.48 17.68 -18.38
CA ALA A 474 -30.13 17.90 -19.67
C ALA A 474 -29.58 19.14 -20.42
N LEU A 475 -28.85 20.03 -19.75
CA LEU A 475 -28.26 21.21 -20.40
C LEU A 475 -27.05 20.84 -21.28
N PRO A 476 -26.72 21.65 -22.30
CA PRO A 476 -25.49 21.51 -23.07
C PRO A 476 -24.24 21.57 -22.18
N ALA A 477 -23.23 20.74 -22.47
CA ALA A 477 -22.03 20.60 -21.63
C ALA A 477 -21.33 21.94 -21.31
N GLN A 478 -21.27 22.86 -22.27
CA GLN A 478 -20.62 24.16 -22.14
C GLN A 478 -21.29 25.10 -21.13
N VAL A 479 -22.58 24.91 -20.81
CA VAL A 479 -23.31 25.78 -19.87
C VAL A 479 -23.43 25.19 -18.46
N ARG A 480 -23.21 23.88 -18.31
CA ARG A 480 -23.36 23.15 -17.04
C ARG A 480 -22.53 23.72 -15.90
N THR A 481 -21.24 23.98 -16.15
CA THR A 481 -20.32 24.58 -15.17
C THR A 481 -20.74 25.99 -14.76
N PRO A 482 -21.05 26.93 -15.69
CA PRO A 482 -21.64 28.22 -15.34
C PRO A 482 -22.90 28.13 -14.47
N TYR A 483 -23.81 27.20 -14.75
CA TYR A 483 -25.00 26.99 -13.93
C TYR A 483 -24.64 26.59 -12.50
N LEU A 484 -23.81 25.57 -12.34
CA LEU A 484 -23.38 25.13 -11.01
C LEU A 484 -22.67 26.25 -10.23
N ALA A 485 -21.76 26.98 -10.88
CA ALA A 485 -21.06 28.11 -10.28
C ALA A 485 -22.03 29.23 -9.85
N ALA A 486 -23.08 29.51 -10.64
CA ALA A 486 -24.09 30.49 -10.29
C ALA A 486 -24.90 30.07 -9.05
N TYR A 487 -25.37 28.82 -8.97
CA TYR A 487 -26.10 28.35 -7.78
C TYR A 487 -25.22 28.30 -6.52
N LEU A 488 -23.96 27.87 -6.64
CA LEU A 488 -23.01 27.91 -5.53
C LEU A 488 -22.80 29.36 -5.06
N SER A 489 -22.67 30.30 -5.98
CA SER A 489 -22.48 31.72 -5.66
C SER A 489 -23.72 32.33 -5.00
N LEU A 490 -24.92 31.99 -5.49
CA LEU A 490 -26.18 32.40 -4.86
C LEU A 490 -26.34 31.78 -3.47
N ALA A 491 -25.98 30.51 -3.30
CA ALA A 491 -26.02 29.84 -2.01
C ALA A 491 -25.05 30.46 -1.01
N ALA A 492 -23.84 30.83 -1.45
CA ALA A 492 -22.84 31.51 -0.64
C ALA A 492 -23.13 33.01 -0.40
N GLY A 493 -24.03 33.62 -1.18
CA GLY A 493 -24.28 35.06 -1.14
C GLY A 493 -23.13 35.91 -1.69
N ARG A 494 -22.21 35.33 -2.47
CA ARG A 494 -21.04 36.01 -3.06
C ARG A 494 -20.59 35.32 -4.35
N ASP A 495 -19.91 36.04 -5.23
CA ASP A 495 -19.33 35.46 -6.45
C ASP A 495 -18.21 34.46 -6.12
N LEU A 496 -18.37 33.20 -6.54
CA LEU A 496 -17.38 32.15 -6.36
C LEU A 496 -16.57 31.84 -7.63
N VAL A 497 -16.79 32.54 -8.74
CA VAL A 497 -15.97 32.42 -9.96
C VAL A 497 -14.46 32.54 -9.68
N PRO A 498 -13.97 33.41 -8.77
CA PRO A 498 -12.55 33.45 -8.42
C PRO A 498 -12.00 32.10 -7.92
N ALA A 499 -12.78 31.30 -7.17
CA ALA A 499 -12.35 29.99 -6.70
C ALA A 499 -12.20 28.98 -7.87
N PHE A 500 -13.12 29.01 -8.82
CA PHE A 500 -13.03 28.20 -10.05
C PHE A 500 -11.79 28.55 -10.87
N ARG A 501 -11.54 29.86 -11.07
CA ARG A 501 -10.35 30.35 -11.79
C ARG A 501 -9.04 29.99 -11.07
N LYS A 502 -8.98 30.13 -9.75
CA LYS A 502 -7.82 29.74 -8.92
C LYS A 502 -7.44 28.27 -9.16
N ARG A 503 -8.44 27.40 -9.31
CA ARG A 503 -8.25 25.97 -9.59
C ARG A 503 -8.27 25.62 -11.08
N LYS A 504 -8.14 26.62 -11.97
CA LYS A 504 -8.11 26.42 -13.44
C LYS A 504 -9.32 25.65 -13.98
N VAL A 505 -10.46 25.73 -13.30
CA VAL A 505 -11.73 25.19 -13.79
C VAL A 505 -12.36 26.23 -14.70
N LEU A 506 -12.54 25.87 -15.98
CA LEU A 506 -13.09 26.78 -16.99
C LEU A 506 -14.54 27.14 -16.67
N VAL A 507 -14.80 28.42 -16.45
CA VAL A 507 -16.14 28.95 -16.19
C VAL A 507 -16.31 30.32 -16.87
N ASP A 508 -17.41 30.50 -17.60
CA ASP A 508 -17.77 31.78 -18.19
C ASP A 508 -18.36 32.70 -17.11
N ALA A 509 -17.55 33.65 -16.64
CA ALA A 509 -17.92 34.60 -15.61
C ALA A 509 -19.09 35.50 -16.01
N ALA A 510 -19.19 35.88 -17.29
CA ALA A 510 -20.27 36.73 -17.76
C ALA A 510 -21.60 35.95 -17.74
N MET A 511 -21.55 34.67 -18.11
CA MET A 511 -22.70 33.77 -17.99
C MET A 511 -23.11 33.56 -16.52
N VAL A 512 -22.15 33.30 -15.62
CA VAL A 512 -22.45 33.15 -14.18
C VAL A 512 -23.14 34.40 -13.63
N ALA A 513 -22.63 35.60 -13.93
CA ALA A 513 -23.24 36.85 -13.48
C ALA A 513 -24.68 37.04 -14.01
N ARG A 514 -24.93 36.69 -15.29
CA ARG A 514 -26.28 36.71 -15.87
C ARG A 514 -27.22 35.73 -15.16
N LEU A 515 -26.76 34.52 -14.89
CA LEU A 515 -27.53 33.48 -14.19
C LEU A 515 -27.82 33.90 -12.74
N MET A 516 -26.83 34.39 -12.00
CA MET A 516 -27.02 34.90 -10.64
C MET A 516 -28.08 36.01 -10.60
N LYS A 517 -28.00 37.01 -11.49
CA LYS A 517 -28.99 38.10 -11.55
C LYS A 517 -30.40 37.60 -11.86
N LYS A 518 -30.54 36.60 -12.74
CA LYS A 518 -31.83 36.02 -13.12
C LYS A 518 -32.44 35.21 -11.98
N HIS A 519 -31.64 34.36 -11.34
CA HIS A 519 -32.10 33.44 -10.30
C HIS A 519 -32.23 34.07 -8.91
N ALA A 520 -31.49 35.14 -8.59
CA ALA A 520 -31.69 35.88 -7.34
C ALA A 520 -33.15 36.30 -7.16
N LYS A 521 -33.82 36.74 -8.24
CA LYS A 521 -35.25 37.12 -8.23
C LYS A 521 -36.20 35.98 -7.86
N LEU A 522 -35.84 34.73 -8.17
CA LEU A 522 -36.64 33.55 -7.82
C LEU A 522 -36.60 33.29 -6.30
N PHE A 523 -35.44 33.49 -5.68
CA PHE A 523 -35.22 33.21 -4.26
C PHE A 523 -35.53 34.40 -3.34
N GLU A 524 -35.62 35.62 -3.88
CA GLU A 524 -36.07 36.83 -3.17
C GLU A 524 -37.61 36.94 -3.04
N GLY A 525 -38.37 35.92 -3.45
CA GLY A 525 -39.83 35.89 -3.27
C GLY A 525 -40.63 36.78 -4.24
N ARG A 526 -40.00 37.32 -5.30
CA ARG A 526 -40.67 38.20 -6.28
C ARG A 526 -41.42 37.48 -7.41
N GLY A 527 -41.59 36.16 -7.32
CA GLY A 527 -42.44 35.34 -8.19
C GLY A 527 -42.15 35.45 -9.69
N ALA A 528 -41.26 34.62 -10.23
CA ALA A 528 -41.12 34.53 -11.69
C ALA A 528 -42.40 33.97 -12.34
N SER A 529 -42.78 34.53 -13.48
CA SER A 529 -43.96 34.10 -14.24
C SER A 529 -43.80 32.66 -14.77
N LYS A 530 -44.93 31.95 -14.97
CA LYS A 530 -44.94 30.61 -15.61
C LYS A 530 -44.20 30.58 -16.95
N ARG A 531 -44.24 31.68 -17.71
CA ARG A 531 -43.58 31.83 -19.01
C ARG A 531 -42.06 31.94 -18.89
N GLU A 532 -41.57 32.67 -17.89
CA GLU A 532 -40.13 32.76 -17.59
C GLU A 532 -39.58 31.41 -17.13
N LYS A 533 -40.35 30.63 -16.36
CA LYS A 533 -40.00 29.26 -15.97
C LYS A 533 -39.96 28.30 -17.17
N ALA A 534 -40.95 28.37 -18.09
CA ALA A 534 -41.02 27.47 -19.25
C ALA A 534 -39.91 27.74 -20.30
N ARG A 535 -39.67 29.02 -20.62
CA ARG A 535 -38.62 29.42 -21.57
C ARG A 535 -37.22 29.05 -21.07
N PHE A 536 -37.04 29.07 -19.75
CA PHE A 536 -35.83 28.65 -19.07
C PHE A 536 -35.56 27.13 -19.14
N LEU A 537 -36.56 26.29 -18.81
CA LEU A 537 -36.41 24.82 -18.83
C LEU A 537 -36.09 24.25 -20.22
N SER A 538 -36.38 25.02 -21.28
CA SER A 538 -36.13 24.62 -22.67
C SER A 538 -34.67 24.76 -23.12
N GLY A 539 -33.83 25.48 -22.38
CA GLY A 539 -32.45 25.78 -22.81
C GLY A 539 -32.33 26.74 -24.01
N GLU A 540 -33.43 27.34 -24.48
CA GLU A 540 -33.46 28.25 -25.65
C GLU A 540 -32.56 29.49 -25.50
N GLU A 541 -32.22 29.89 -24.27
CA GLU A 541 -31.40 31.09 -24.00
C GLU A 541 -29.89 30.82 -23.95
N GLY A 542 -29.46 29.56 -24.11
CA GLY A 542 -28.05 29.18 -24.19
C GLY A 542 -27.48 29.11 -25.61
N ARG A 543 -28.25 29.53 -26.62
CA ARG A 543 -27.85 29.63 -28.02
C ARG A 543 -27.45 31.05 -28.40
#